data_AF-A0A1F7QFD7-F1
#
_entry.id   AF-A0A1F7QFD7-F1
#
_cell.length_a   1.000
_cell.length_b   1.000
_cell.length_c   1.000
_cell.angle_alpha   90.00
_cell.angle_beta   90.00
_cell.angle_gamma   90.00
#
_symmetry.space_group_name_H-M   'P 1'
#
loop_
_entity.id
_entity.type
_entity.pdbx_description
1 polymer ?
#
loop_
_entity_poly.entity_id
_entity_poly.type
_entity_poly.pdbx_seq_one_letter_code
_entity_poly.pdbx_strand_id
1 'polypeptide(L)'
;MVGIRRVGAPRFEQGDGRLLIHLKLNRQPEAAWIQYFKTHALSAPLTGAKVTADRRELTVEVPPRSNLGELVTALDCFIECANLLSPGPRRPATPRSVPAGG
;
A
#
# COMPACT_ATOMS: atom_id res chain seq x y z
N MET A 1 -5.13 -5.49 14.46
CA MET A 1 -5.11 -5.79 13.01
C MET A 1 -3.66 -5.68 12.57
N VAL A 2 -3.00 -6.76 12.15
CA VAL A 2 -1.63 -6.65 11.61
C VAL A 2 -1.75 -6.46 10.11
N GLY A 3 -1.89 -5.20 9.69
CA GLY A 3 -1.94 -4.82 8.28
C GLY A 3 -0.61 -5.03 7.55
N ILE A 4 -0.63 -4.82 6.24
CA ILE A 4 0.60 -4.72 5.45
C ILE A 4 1.31 -3.44 5.86
N ARG A 5 2.60 -3.52 6.15
CA ARG A 5 3.42 -2.36 6.49
C ARG A 5 4.79 -2.46 5.86
N ARG A 6 5.40 -1.31 5.63
CA ARG A 6 6.81 -1.21 5.25
C ARG A 6 7.71 -1.72 6.39
N VAL A 7 8.81 -2.38 6.02
CA VAL A 7 9.84 -2.90 6.91
C VAL A 7 11.18 -2.36 6.46
N GLY A 8 11.83 -1.58 7.32
CA GLY A 8 13.09 -0.93 7.00
C GLY A 8 12.91 0.31 6.11
N ALA A 9 14.03 0.94 5.75
CA ALA A 9 14.05 2.14 4.93
C ALA A 9 13.69 1.83 3.46
N PRO A 10 13.00 2.75 2.76
CA PRO A 10 12.85 2.67 1.31
C PRO A 10 14.22 2.68 0.64
N ARG A 11 14.37 1.90 -0.43
CA ARG A 11 15.54 2.01 -1.32
C ARG A 11 15.16 2.81 -2.55
N PHE A 12 16.09 3.63 -3.01
CA PHE A 12 15.91 4.52 -4.14
C PHE A 12 16.90 4.14 -5.22
N GLU A 13 16.42 3.94 -6.44
CA GLU A 13 17.22 3.65 -7.61
C GLU A 13 16.82 4.62 -8.73
N GLN A 14 17.79 5.14 -9.48
CA GLN A 14 17.51 5.92 -10.68
C GLN A 14 17.67 5.02 -11.91
N GLY A 15 16.61 4.88 -12.70
CA GLY A 15 16.59 4.09 -13.92
C GLY A 15 15.86 4.84 -15.04
N ASP A 16 16.46 4.95 -16.23
CA ASP A 16 15.88 5.61 -17.40
C ASP A 16 15.27 7.01 -17.14
N GLY A 17 15.94 7.81 -16.30
CA GLY A 17 15.47 9.16 -15.93
C GLY A 17 14.21 9.16 -15.06
N ARG A 18 13.82 8.02 -14.50
CA ARG A 18 12.77 7.86 -13.50
C ARG A 18 13.37 7.40 -12.19
N LEU A 19 12.64 7.68 -11.12
CA LEU A 19 13.02 7.25 -9.80
C LEU A 19 12.21 5.99 -9.44
N LEU A 20 12.90 4.92 -9.09
CA LEU A 20 12.31 3.70 -8.58
C LEU A 20 12.44 3.70 -7.06
N ILE A 21 11.31 3.53 -6.38
CA ILE A 21 11.21 3.42 -4.93
C ILE A 21 10.86 1.98 -4.59
N HIS A 22 11.77 1.28 -3.93
CA HIS A 22 11.57 -0.10 -3.49
C HIS A 22 11.21 -0.11 -2.01
N LEU A 23 10.04 -0.63 -1.69
CA LEU A 23 9.52 -0.78 -0.34
C LEU A 23 9.45 -2.27 0.00
N LYS A 24 10.17 -2.66 1.05
CA LYS A 24 10.02 -4.01 1.60
C LYS A 24 8.82 -4.04 2.53
N LEU A 25 7.95 -5.02 2.35
CA LEU A 25 6.73 -5.21 3.14
C LEU A 25 6.92 -6.36 4.14
N ASN A 26 6.16 -6.31 5.24
CA ASN A 26 6.17 -7.36 6.27
C ASN A 26 5.64 -8.71 5.76
N ARG A 27 4.76 -8.70 4.76
CA ARG A 27 4.17 -9.88 4.12
C ARG A 27 3.87 -9.60 2.65
N GLN A 28 3.57 -10.66 1.91
CA GLN A 28 3.16 -10.52 0.51
C GLN A 28 1.77 -9.87 0.44
N PRO A 29 1.60 -8.78 -0.32
CA PRO A 29 0.30 -8.18 -0.50
C PRO A 29 -0.58 -9.06 -1.39
N GLU A 30 -1.83 -9.20 -1.01
CA GLU A 30 -2.84 -9.91 -1.80
C GLU A 30 -3.24 -9.07 -3.02
N ALA A 31 -3.72 -9.71 -4.09
CA ALA A 31 -4.09 -9.03 -5.33
C ALA A 31 -5.11 -7.89 -5.11
N ALA A 32 -6.09 -8.10 -4.23
CA ALA A 32 -7.08 -7.08 -3.87
C ALA A 32 -6.41 -5.87 -3.19
N TRP A 33 -5.48 -6.10 -2.27
CA TRP A 33 -4.72 -5.02 -1.62
C TRP A 33 -3.89 -4.23 -2.65
N ILE A 34 -3.22 -4.92 -3.58
CA ILE A 34 -2.45 -4.27 -4.66
C ILE A 34 -3.37 -3.42 -5.53
N GLN A 35 -4.59 -3.89 -5.82
CA GLN A 35 -5.57 -3.14 -6.61
C GLN A 35 -6.00 -1.87 -5.88
N TYR A 36 -6.37 -1.94 -4.60
CA TYR A 36 -6.69 -0.75 -3.81
C TYR A 36 -5.50 0.21 -3.74
N PHE A 37 -4.30 -0.31 -3.45
CA PHE A 37 -3.10 0.49 -3.43
C PHE A 37 -2.88 1.22 -4.76
N LYS A 38 -3.01 0.52 -5.90
CA LYS A 38 -2.88 1.14 -7.24
C LYS A 38 -3.94 2.20 -7.49
N THR A 39 -5.20 1.93 -7.19
CA THR A 39 -6.30 2.89 -7.38
C THR A 39 -6.06 4.19 -6.63
N HIS A 40 -5.54 4.12 -5.40
CA HIS A 40 -5.28 5.30 -4.59
C HIS A 40 -3.91 5.93 -4.86
N ALA A 41 -2.88 5.14 -5.19
CA ALA A 41 -1.58 5.63 -5.60
C ALA A 41 -1.61 6.34 -6.96
N LEU A 42 -2.72 6.29 -7.72
CA LEU A 42 -2.88 7.16 -8.89
C LEU A 42 -3.27 8.61 -8.52
N SER A 43 -3.59 8.87 -7.25
CA SER A 43 -3.82 10.23 -6.75
C SER A 43 -2.51 11.00 -6.54
N ALA A 44 -2.58 12.33 -6.51
CA ALA A 44 -1.42 13.18 -6.23
C ALA A 44 -0.85 12.83 -4.83
N PRO A 45 0.47 12.71 -4.66
CA PRO A 45 1.58 13.08 -5.56
C PRO A 45 2.09 11.96 -6.49
N LEU A 46 1.46 10.78 -6.51
CA LEU A 46 1.90 9.62 -7.29
C LEU A 46 1.22 9.50 -8.67
N THR A 47 0.61 10.58 -9.16
CA THR A 47 -0.02 10.61 -10.47
C THR A 47 0.96 10.24 -11.59
N GLY A 48 0.62 9.21 -12.37
CA GLY A 48 1.48 8.68 -13.44
C GLY A 48 2.56 7.72 -12.95
N ALA A 49 2.59 7.37 -11.66
CA ALA A 49 3.49 6.36 -11.13
C ALA A 49 3.09 4.95 -11.58
N LYS A 50 4.09 4.10 -11.83
CA LYS A 50 3.87 2.68 -12.12
C LYS A 50 4.20 1.87 -10.87
N VAL A 51 3.22 1.07 -10.44
CA VAL A 51 3.38 0.22 -9.25
C VAL A 51 3.48 -1.25 -9.66
N THR A 52 4.54 -1.89 -9.22
CA THR A 52 4.79 -3.32 -9.40
C THR A 52 4.96 -3.94 -8.01
N ALA A 53 4.34 -5.10 -7.78
CA ALA A 53 4.51 -5.86 -6.55
C ALA A 53 5.09 -7.22 -6.90
N ASP A 54 6.26 -7.54 -6.35
CA ASP A 54 6.86 -8.86 -6.43
C ASP A 54 7.07 -9.41 -5.02
N ARG A 55 6.42 -10.53 -4.71
CA ARG A 55 6.48 -11.17 -3.39
C ARG A 55 6.24 -10.18 -2.24
N ARG A 56 7.29 -9.71 -1.56
CA ARG A 56 7.23 -8.77 -0.43
C ARG A 56 7.85 -7.42 -0.76
N GLU A 57 8.15 -7.17 -2.03
CA GLU A 57 8.70 -5.91 -2.50
C GLU A 57 7.66 -5.19 -3.34
N LEU A 58 7.48 -3.90 -3.03
CA LEU A 58 6.66 -2.99 -3.80
C LEU A 58 7.58 -1.98 -4.47
N THR A 59 7.62 -1.99 -5.79
CA THR A 59 8.39 -1.04 -6.60
C THR A 59 7.44 0.02 -7.13
N VAL A 60 7.73 1.28 -6.82
CA VAL A 60 6.97 2.44 -7.30
C VAL A 60 7.89 3.29 -8.15
N GLU A 61 7.63 3.30 -9.46
CA GLU A 61 8.35 4.10 -10.43
C GLU A 61 7.65 5.45 -10.56
N VAL A 62 8.34 6.54 -10.21
CA VAL A 62 7.79 7.90 -10.17
C VAL A 62 8.51 8.84 -11.14
N PRO A 63 7.83 9.89 -11.62
CA PRO A 63 8.43 10.87 -12.53
C PRO A 63 9.59 11.67 -11.89
N PRO A 64 10.57 12.14 -12.70
CA PRO A 64 11.83 12.76 -12.24
C PRO A 64 11.73 14.07 -11.44
N ARG A 65 10.53 14.67 -11.28
CA ARG A 65 10.34 15.94 -10.57
C ARG A 65 9.67 15.80 -9.20
N SER A 66 9.57 14.59 -8.69
CA SER A 66 8.79 14.30 -7.48
C SER A 66 9.65 14.50 -6.22
N ASN A 67 9.11 15.17 -5.20
CA ASN A 67 9.79 15.36 -3.92
C ASN A 67 9.84 14.04 -3.13
N LEU A 68 11.05 13.50 -2.93
CA LEU A 68 11.29 12.23 -2.25
C LEU A 68 10.63 12.13 -0.86
N GLY A 69 10.72 13.18 -0.04
CA GLY A 69 10.20 13.15 1.33
C GLY A 69 8.67 13.08 1.37
N GLU A 70 8.02 13.84 0.50
CA GLU A 70 6.56 13.84 0.35
C GLU A 70 6.07 12.51 -0.23
N LEU A 71 6.80 11.94 -1.19
CA LEU A 71 6.48 10.64 -1.79
C LEU A 71 6.51 9.50 -0.78
N VAL A 72 7.56 9.42 0.05
CA VAL A 72 7.66 8.36 1.08
C VAL A 72 6.52 8.48 2.07
N THR A 73 6.20 9.70 2.51
CA THR A 73 5.11 9.95 3.44
C THR A 73 3.76 9.57 2.82
N ALA A 74 3.51 9.97 1.57
CA ALA A 74 2.30 9.61 0.84
C ALA A 74 2.18 8.10 0.64
N LEU A 75 3.29 7.41 0.34
CA LEU A 75 3.34 5.95 0.19
C LEU A 75 2.95 5.23 1.49
N ASP A 76 3.45 5.68 2.64
CA ASP A 76 3.05 5.12 3.93
C ASP A 76 1.55 5.35 4.18
N CYS A 77 1.00 6.54 3.87
CA CYS A 77 -0.44 6.79 3.94
C CYS A 77 -1.25 5.88 2.99
N PHE A 78 -0.79 5.66 1.76
CA PHE A 78 -1.49 4.76 0.82
C PHE A 78 -1.45 3.31 1.27
N ILE A 79 -0.36 2.86 1.92
CA ILE A 79 -0.30 1.53 2.54
C ILE A 79 -1.38 1.40 3.62
N GLU A 80 -1.55 2.43 4.46
CA GLU A 80 -2.60 2.46 5.48
C GLU A 80 -4.01 2.48 4.89
N CYS A 81 -4.26 3.32 3.88
CA CYS A 81 -5.54 3.36 3.15
C CYS A 81 -5.86 2.01 2.50
N ALA A 82 -4.88 1.37 1.87
CA ALA A 82 -5.05 0.05 1.29
C ALA A 82 -5.35 -1.03 2.35
N ASN A 83 -4.82 -0.91 3.57
CA ASN A 83 -5.20 -1.79 4.68
C ASN A 83 -6.63 -1.58 5.17
N LEU A 84 -7.13 -0.34 5.15
CA LEU A 84 -8.51 -0.02 5.55
C LEU A 84 -9.53 -0.48 4.51
N LEU A 85 -9.18 -0.36 3.23
CA LEU A 85 -10.09 -0.64 2.11
C LEU A 85 -9.99 -2.08 1.59
N SER A 86 -8.83 -2.72 1.74
CA SER A 86 -8.72 -4.15 1.55
C SER A 86 -9.48 -4.83 2.68
N PRO A 87 -10.49 -5.67 2.38
CA PRO A 87 -11.07 -6.53 3.40
C PRO A 87 -9.98 -7.51 3.83
N GLY A 88 -9.18 -7.12 4.83
CA GLY A 88 -8.39 -8.08 5.59
C GLY A 88 -9.30 -9.19 6.08
N PRO A 89 -8.78 -10.38 6.42
CA PRO A 89 -9.61 -11.52 6.84
C PRO A 89 -10.58 -11.02 7.89
N ARG A 90 -11.86 -10.93 7.49
CA ARG A 90 -12.93 -10.48 8.39
C ARG A 90 -12.80 -11.39 9.59
N ARG A 91 -12.58 -10.83 10.78
CA ARG A 91 -12.97 -11.53 12.00
C ARG A 91 -14.40 -11.99 11.72
N PRO A 92 -14.75 -13.29 11.79
CA PRO A 92 -16.13 -13.69 11.64
C PRO A 92 -16.90 -12.78 12.58
N ALA A 93 -17.86 -12.03 12.03
CA ALA A 93 -18.73 -11.22 12.84
C ALA A 93 -19.27 -12.19 13.88
N THR A 94 -18.86 -12.05 15.14
CA THR A 94 -19.52 -12.77 16.22
C THR A 94 -20.99 -12.44 16.01
N PRO A 95 -21.84 -13.44 15.74
CA PRO A 95 -23.26 -13.18 15.60
C PRO A 95 -23.62 -12.46 16.89
N ARG A 96 -24.09 -11.22 16.74
CA ARG A 96 -24.56 -10.45 17.88
C ARG A 96 -25.78 -11.23 18.33
N SER A 97 -25.60 -12.10 19.33
CA SER A 97 -26.70 -12.84 19.95
C SER A 97 -27.70 -11.79 20.38
N VAL A 98 -28.78 -11.67 19.61
CA VAL A 98 -29.93 -10.89 20.01
C VAL A 98 -30.50 -11.64 21.21
N PRO A 99 -30.53 -11.07 22.42
CA PRO A 99 -31.28 -11.71 23.48
C PRO A 99 -32.75 -11.70 23.06
N ALA A 100 -33.30 -12.88 22.81
CA ALA A 100 -34.73 -13.08 22.80
C ALA A 100 -35.21 -12.94 24.26
N GLY A 101 -35.68 -11.75 24.60
CA GLY A 101 -36.59 -11.52 25.72
C GLY A 101 -37.83 -10.85 25.14
N GLY A 102 -39.06 -11.16 25.55
CA GLY A 102 -39.60 -12.11 26.51
C GLY A 102 -41.12 -12.08 26.34
#